data_AF-A0A950NFV0-F1
#
_entry.id   AF-A0A950NFV0-F1
#
_cell.length_a   1.000
_cell.length_b   1.000
_cell.length_c   1.000
_cell.angle_alpha   90.00
_cell.angle_beta   90.00
_cell.angle_gamma   90.00
#
_symmetry.space_group_name_H-M   'P 1'
#
loop_
_entity.id
_entity.type
_entity.pdbx_description
1 polymer ?
#
loop_
_entity_poly.entity_id
_entity_poly.type
_entity_poly.pdbx_seq_one_letter_code
_entity_poly.pdbx_strand_id
1 'polypeptide(L)'
;MSARIVVAMSGGVDSSVVAALLKEQGHEVIGITLQLYDHGAAVGKKGACCAGQDIQDARDVADRLDIPHYVLNYESRFRQSVMEDFADSYLAGETPIPCVKCNQSVKFRDLLRVAKELGASALATGHYVQRKEGAAGAELHRAADPARDQSYFLFATTQAQLDFLRFPLGHLPSKQETRVLAARFGLNVAEKPDSQDICFVPTGGYAKVIEKLRPGAHEPGEIVHMNGTVL
;
A
#
# COMPACT_ATOMS: atom_id res chain seq x y z
N MET A 1 -15.99 22.85 5.71
CA MET A 1 -16.97 21.89 6.25
C MET A 1 -16.21 20.67 6.72
N SER A 2 -16.52 20.15 7.91
CA SER A 2 -16.00 18.85 8.33
C SER A 2 -16.61 17.77 7.43
N ALA A 3 -15.81 16.79 7.04
CA ALA A 3 -16.22 15.68 6.19
C ALA A 3 -15.67 14.39 6.80
N ARG A 4 -16.39 13.28 6.59
CA ARG A 4 -15.91 11.96 6.98
C ARG A 4 -14.94 11.44 5.94
N ILE A 5 -13.72 11.11 6.36
CA ILE A 5 -12.66 10.63 5.48
C ILE A 5 -12.09 9.34 6.04
N VAL A 6 -12.12 8.29 5.23
CA VAL A 6 -11.43 7.04 5.56
C VAL A 6 -9.98 7.16 5.12
N VAL A 7 -9.05 6.73 5.97
CA VAL A 7 -7.62 6.70 5.67
C VAL A 7 -7.15 5.25 5.61
N ALA A 8 -6.54 4.87 4.49
CA ALA A 8 -5.86 3.59 4.37
C ALA A 8 -4.54 3.63 5.18
N MET A 9 -4.52 2.98 6.34
CA MET A 9 -3.40 2.97 7.27
C MET A 9 -2.60 1.67 7.15
N SER A 10 -1.38 1.74 6.62
CA SER A 10 -0.51 0.57 6.45
C SER A 10 0.42 0.32 7.64
N GLY A 11 0.33 1.12 8.71
CA GLY A 11 1.30 1.10 9.81
C GLY A 11 2.63 1.80 9.49
N GLY A 12 2.76 2.39 8.31
CA GLY A 12 3.92 3.20 7.91
C GLY A 12 3.73 4.68 8.22
N VAL A 13 4.84 5.42 8.22
CA VAL A 13 4.86 6.86 8.52
C VAL A 13 3.92 7.68 7.63
N ASP A 14 3.81 7.32 6.34
CA ASP A 14 3.07 8.11 5.34
C ASP A 14 1.58 8.16 5.62
N SER A 15 0.95 6.99 5.76
CA SER A 15 -0.48 6.91 6.06
C SER A 15 -0.82 7.49 7.43
N SER A 16 0.11 7.39 8.38
CA SER A 16 -0.06 7.93 9.73
C SER A 16 -0.05 9.46 9.74
N VAL A 17 0.84 10.08 8.95
CA VAL A 17 0.86 11.54 8.75
C VAL A 17 -0.39 12.01 8.01
N VAL A 18 -0.87 11.25 7.03
CA VAL A 18 -2.15 11.56 6.35
C VAL A 18 -3.32 11.60 7.34
N ALA A 19 -3.43 10.61 8.22
CA ALA A 19 -4.48 10.59 9.25
C ALA A 19 -4.37 11.81 10.18
N ALA A 20 -3.15 12.14 10.64
CA ALA A 20 -2.90 13.27 11.51
C ALA A 20 -3.23 14.62 10.86
N LEU A 21 -2.82 14.83 9.60
CA LEU A 21 -3.13 16.06 8.85
C LEU A 21 -4.63 16.26 8.68
N LEU A 22 -5.38 15.21 8.35
CA LEU A 22 -6.82 15.30 8.16
C LEU A 22 -7.56 15.55 9.48
N LYS A 23 -7.10 14.95 10.58
CA LYS A 23 -7.62 15.22 11.94
C LYS A 23 -7.36 16.67 12.35
N GLU A 24 -6.14 17.17 12.12
CA GLU A 24 -5.76 18.57 12.38
C GLU A 24 -6.62 19.57 11.57
N GLN A 25 -7.00 19.21 10.34
CA GLN A 25 -7.92 19.97 9.49
C GLN A 25 -9.39 19.93 9.97
N GLY A 26 -9.70 19.19 11.03
CA GLY A 26 -11.05 19.11 11.62
C GLY A 26 -11.99 18.13 10.91
N HIS A 27 -11.46 17.18 10.12
CA HIS A 27 -12.26 16.11 9.52
C HIS A 27 -12.57 15.00 10.54
N GLU A 28 -13.69 14.30 10.31
CA GLU A 28 -13.96 13.05 10.99
C GLU A 28 -13.17 11.95 10.28
N VAL A 29 -12.07 11.51 10.89
CA VAL A 29 -11.15 10.54 10.30
C VAL A 29 -11.45 9.15 10.82
N ILE A 30 -11.51 8.16 9.92
CA ILE A 30 -11.59 6.74 10.27
C ILE A 30 -10.40 6.01 9.65
N GLY A 31 -9.58 5.38 10.48
CA GLY A 31 -8.47 4.55 10.03
C GLY A 31 -8.93 3.15 9.61
N ILE A 32 -8.42 2.65 8.49
CA ILE A 32 -8.61 1.24 8.10
C ILE A 32 -7.27 0.63 7.70
N THR A 33 -6.94 -0.51 8.31
CA THR A 33 -5.82 -1.36 7.91
C THR A 33 -6.34 -2.64 7.24
N LEU A 34 -5.71 -3.01 6.12
CA LEU A 34 -6.00 -4.27 5.43
C LEU A 34 -5.00 -5.32 5.88
N GLN A 35 -5.50 -6.42 6.45
CA GLN A 35 -4.70 -7.62 6.67
C GLN A 35 -4.70 -8.41 5.37
N LEU A 36 -3.59 -8.35 4.62
CA LEU A 36 -3.49 -8.88 3.26
C LEU A 36 -2.86 -10.27 3.19
N TYR A 37 -2.03 -10.65 4.16
CA TYR A 37 -1.46 -11.99 4.24
C TYR A 37 -1.01 -12.27 5.68
N ASP A 38 -1.24 -13.48 6.16
CA ASP A 38 -0.68 -13.96 7.43
C ASP A 38 0.66 -14.66 7.17
N HIS A 39 1.71 -14.25 7.88
CA HIS A 39 2.86 -15.11 8.13
C HIS A 39 2.48 -16.11 9.22
N GLY A 40 1.57 -17.02 8.86
CA GLY A 40 1.17 -18.12 9.74
C GLY A 40 2.41 -18.82 10.30
N ALA A 41 2.46 -18.89 11.64
CA ALA A 41 3.41 -19.64 12.45
C ALA A 41 4.86 -19.10 12.57
N ALA A 42 5.03 -17.81 12.84
CA ALA A 42 6.18 -17.34 13.65
C ALA A 42 5.74 -17.03 15.10
N VAL A 43 4.95 -17.91 15.70
CA VAL A 43 4.69 -17.93 17.16
C VAL A 43 6.00 -18.36 17.82
N GLY A 44 6.92 -17.42 18.07
CA GLY A 44 8.14 -17.73 18.81
C GLY A 44 9.35 -16.80 18.65
N LYS A 45 9.35 -15.87 17.69
CA LYS A 45 10.43 -14.86 17.60
C LYS A 45 9.86 -13.45 17.78
N LYS A 46 10.30 -12.76 18.84
CA LYS A 46 10.17 -11.30 18.95
C LYS A 46 10.72 -10.68 17.66
N GLY A 47 9.85 -10.07 16.85
CA GLY A 47 10.23 -9.38 15.60
C GLY A 47 9.92 -10.09 14.28
N ALA A 48 9.21 -11.23 14.25
CA ALA A 48 8.99 -12.00 13.01
C ALA A 48 7.64 -11.78 12.29
N CYS A 49 6.69 -11.03 12.88
CA CYS A 49 5.40 -10.76 12.26
C CYS A 49 5.35 -9.30 11.78
N CYS A 50 5.88 -9.00 10.60
CA CYS A 50 5.83 -7.64 10.02
C CYS A 50 4.37 -7.19 9.85
N ALA A 51 3.48 -8.06 9.37
CA ALA A 51 2.06 -7.76 9.22
C ALA A 51 1.35 -7.44 10.55
N GLY A 52 1.68 -8.17 11.62
CA GLY A 52 1.14 -7.93 12.96
C GLY A 52 1.68 -6.64 13.60
N GLN A 53 2.97 -6.35 13.39
CA GLN A 53 3.57 -5.11 13.86
C GLN A 53 3.00 -3.89 13.13
N ASP A 54 2.82 -3.96 11.81
CA ASP A 54 2.21 -2.88 11.01
C ASP A 54 0.77 -2.58 11.46
N ILE A 55 -0.02 -3.61 11.75
CA ILE A 55 -1.37 -3.44 12.31
C ILE A 55 -1.32 -2.78 13.69
N GLN A 56 -0.39 -3.20 14.55
CA GLN A 56 -0.22 -2.60 15.88
C GLN A 56 0.21 -1.14 15.79
N ASP A 57 1.17 -0.82 14.92
CA ASP A 57 1.64 0.56 14.71
C ASP A 57 0.51 1.46 14.20
N ALA A 58 -0.35 0.95 13.30
CA ALA A 58 -1.52 1.68 12.83
C ALA A 58 -2.54 1.94 13.96
N ARG A 59 -2.74 0.97 14.86
CA ARG A 59 -3.59 1.11 16.05
C ARG A 59 -3.03 2.16 17.01
N ASP A 60 -1.75 2.07 17.35
CA ASP A 60 -1.09 3.00 18.27
C ASP A 60 -1.18 4.45 17.76
N VAL A 61 -1.01 4.65 16.45
CA VAL A 61 -1.22 5.95 15.81
C VAL A 61 -2.67 6.40 15.90
N ALA A 62 -3.63 5.52 15.62
CA ALA A 62 -5.04 5.85 15.68
C ALA A 62 -5.50 6.23 17.10
N ASP A 63 -5.08 5.48 18.11
CA ASP A 63 -5.33 5.76 19.52
C ASP A 63 -4.74 7.11 19.93
N ARG A 64 -3.51 7.41 19.49
CA ARG A 64 -2.87 8.71 19.74
C ARG A 64 -3.63 9.87 19.11
N LEU A 65 -4.18 9.66 17.92
CA LEU A 65 -4.94 10.69 17.18
C LEU A 65 -6.41 10.78 17.64
N ASP A 66 -6.84 9.90 18.54
CA ASP A 66 -8.24 9.75 18.97
C ASP A 66 -9.16 9.60 17.74
N ILE A 67 -8.88 8.59 16.92
CA ILE A 67 -9.68 8.23 15.74
C ILE A 67 -10.07 6.74 15.79
N PRO A 68 -11.28 6.37 15.35
CA PRO A 68 -11.65 4.97 15.21
C PRO A 68 -10.76 4.27 14.18
N HIS A 69 -10.36 3.03 14.48
CA HIS A 69 -9.55 2.19 13.61
C HIS A 69 -10.15 0.80 13.44
N TYR A 70 -10.23 0.33 12.20
CA TYR A 70 -10.71 -1.00 11.85
C TYR A 70 -9.63 -1.80 11.12
N VAL A 71 -9.60 -3.10 11.39
CA VAL A 71 -8.77 -4.06 10.65
C VAL A 71 -9.69 -4.96 9.84
N LEU A 72 -9.48 -4.99 8.53
CA LEU A 72 -10.26 -5.81 7.60
C LEU A 72 -9.40 -6.96 7.08
N ASN A 73 -9.88 -8.19 7.28
CA ASN A 73 -9.22 -9.37 6.72
C ASN A 73 -9.54 -9.50 5.23
N TYR A 74 -8.51 -9.35 4.39
CA TYR A 74 -8.58 -9.47 2.94
C TYR A 74 -7.60 -10.50 2.40
N GLU A 75 -7.13 -11.43 3.23
CA GLU A 75 -6.09 -12.39 2.85
C GLU A 75 -6.49 -13.26 1.66
N SER A 76 -7.72 -13.79 1.69
CA SER A 76 -8.23 -14.64 0.60
C SER A 76 -8.35 -13.87 -0.71
N ARG A 77 -8.86 -12.63 -0.67
CA ARG A 77 -8.98 -11.77 -1.85
C ARG A 77 -7.63 -11.37 -2.40
N PHE A 78 -6.70 -11.01 -1.52
CA PHE A 78 -5.34 -10.64 -1.89
C PHE A 78 -4.60 -11.80 -2.53
N ARG A 79 -4.68 -12.98 -1.91
CA ARG A 79 -4.10 -14.20 -2.48
C ARG A 79 -4.62 -14.44 -3.90
N GLN A 80 -5.95 -14.51 -4.07
CA GLN A 80 -6.58 -14.82 -5.35
C GLN A 80 -6.33 -13.76 -6.42
N SER A 81 -6.35 -12.48 -6.07
CA SER A 81 -6.31 -11.38 -7.05
C SER A 81 -4.90 -10.90 -7.37
N VAL A 82 -3.93 -11.19 -6.51
CA VAL A 82 -2.56 -10.63 -6.60
C VAL A 82 -1.50 -11.73 -6.54
N MET A 83 -1.53 -12.61 -5.54
CA MET A 83 -0.44 -13.59 -5.37
C MET A 83 -0.50 -14.73 -6.40
N GLU A 84 -1.69 -15.24 -6.71
CA GLU A 84 -1.84 -16.30 -7.72
C GLU A 84 -1.44 -15.77 -9.11
N ASP A 85 -1.94 -14.58 -9.50
CA ASP A 85 -1.58 -13.86 -10.74
C ASP A 85 -0.07 -13.61 -10.84
N PHE A 86 0.56 -13.20 -9.72
CA PHE A 86 2.00 -13.02 -9.65
C PHE A 86 2.77 -14.31 -9.95
N ALA A 87 2.35 -15.44 -9.38
CA ALA A 87 3.00 -16.72 -9.67
C ALA A 87 2.80 -17.11 -11.14
N ASP A 88 1.57 -17.06 -11.63
CA ASP A 88 1.23 -17.47 -12.99
C ASP A 88 1.96 -16.65 -14.07
N SER A 89 2.11 -15.34 -13.88
CA SER A 89 2.91 -14.49 -14.77
C SER A 89 4.37 -14.94 -14.83
N TYR A 90 4.99 -15.29 -13.70
CA TYR A 90 6.37 -15.80 -13.72
C TYR A 90 6.49 -17.14 -14.45
N LEU A 91 5.50 -18.03 -14.31
CA LEU A 91 5.47 -19.29 -15.04
C LEU A 91 5.30 -19.07 -16.56
N ALA A 92 4.65 -17.97 -16.95
CA ALA A 92 4.53 -17.55 -18.34
C ALA A 92 5.79 -16.84 -18.90
N GLY A 93 6.86 -16.70 -18.10
CA GLY A 93 8.09 -16.00 -18.49
C GLY A 93 7.99 -14.47 -18.42
N GLU A 94 6.97 -13.94 -17.74
CA GLU A 94 6.78 -12.51 -17.53
C GLU A 94 7.47 -12.04 -16.23
N THR A 95 7.63 -10.72 -16.08
CA THR A 95 8.05 -10.09 -14.82
C THR A 95 6.94 -9.17 -14.30
N PRO A 96 6.04 -9.67 -13.44
CA PRO A 96 4.86 -8.94 -13.00
C PRO A 96 5.16 -7.84 -11.97
N ILE A 97 4.29 -6.83 -11.92
CA ILE A 97 4.32 -5.75 -10.92
C ILE A 97 3.08 -5.87 -10.01
N PRO A 98 3.16 -6.65 -8.92
CA PRO A 98 1.98 -6.96 -8.09
C PRO A 98 1.37 -5.74 -7.40
N CYS A 99 2.15 -4.67 -7.18
CA CYS A 99 1.67 -3.42 -6.59
C CYS A 99 0.58 -2.75 -7.45
N VAL A 100 0.72 -2.78 -8.79
CA VAL A 100 -0.29 -2.25 -9.71
C VAL A 100 -1.58 -3.03 -9.59
N LYS A 101 -1.49 -4.37 -9.60
CA LYS A 101 -2.65 -5.26 -9.48
C LYS A 101 -3.35 -5.11 -8.13
N CYS A 102 -2.58 -4.94 -7.05
CA CYS A 102 -3.10 -4.67 -5.71
C CYS A 102 -3.88 -3.35 -5.65
N ASN A 103 -3.35 -2.27 -6.24
CA ASN A 103 -4.05 -0.98 -6.32
C ASN A 103 -5.35 -1.09 -7.14
N GLN A 104 -5.32 -1.76 -8.29
CA GLN A 104 -6.50 -1.97 -9.15
C GLN A 104 -7.61 -2.78 -8.48
N SER A 105 -7.24 -3.83 -7.74
CA SER A 105 -8.18 -4.79 -7.17
C SER A 105 -8.43 -4.51 -5.69
N VAL A 106 -7.58 -4.99 -4.80
CA VAL A 106 -7.85 -5.03 -3.36
C VAL A 106 -7.87 -3.63 -2.74
N LYS A 107 -6.87 -2.81 -3.00
CA LYS A 107 -6.67 -1.55 -2.25
C LYS A 107 -7.67 -0.47 -2.63
N PHE A 108 -8.02 -0.33 -3.91
CA PHE A 108 -8.98 0.69 -4.31
C PHE A 108 -10.39 0.13 -4.47
N ARG A 109 -10.65 -0.99 -5.14
CA ARG A 109 -12.03 -1.46 -5.29
C ARG A 109 -12.70 -1.76 -3.95
N ASP A 110 -12.05 -2.58 -3.13
CA ASP A 110 -12.69 -3.09 -1.91
C ASP A 110 -12.69 -2.04 -0.79
N LEU A 111 -11.61 -1.27 -0.63
CA LEU A 111 -11.55 -0.20 0.37
C LEU A 111 -12.44 1.00 0.01
N LEU A 112 -12.55 1.38 -1.28
CA LEU A 112 -13.48 2.45 -1.69
C LEU A 112 -14.92 2.07 -1.38
N ARG A 113 -15.29 0.81 -1.58
CA ARG A 113 -16.63 0.32 -1.23
C ARG A 113 -16.88 0.47 0.27
N VAL A 114 -15.97 -0.04 1.10
CA VAL A 114 -16.10 0.08 2.56
C VAL A 114 -16.16 1.54 3.01
N ALA A 115 -15.32 2.41 2.42
CA ALA A 115 -15.34 3.84 2.75
C ALA A 115 -16.70 4.49 2.44
N LYS A 116 -17.32 4.14 1.31
CA LYS A 116 -18.68 4.61 0.96
C LYS A 116 -19.75 4.04 1.89
N GLU A 117 -19.66 2.75 2.26
CA GLU A 117 -20.59 2.11 3.21
C GLU A 117 -20.51 2.74 4.61
N LEU A 118 -19.34 3.23 5.03
CA LEU A 118 -19.14 4.01 6.25
C LEU A 118 -19.61 5.48 6.14
N GLY A 119 -20.15 5.89 4.98
CA GLY A 119 -20.62 7.25 4.72
C GLY A 119 -19.49 8.26 4.53
N ALA A 120 -18.28 7.82 4.18
CA ALA A 120 -17.18 8.73 3.90
C ALA A 120 -17.36 9.46 2.57
N SER A 121 -16.94 10.71 2.53
CA SER A 121 -16.90 11.52 1.31
C SER A 121 -15.64 11.31 0.50
N ALA A 122 -14.61 10.71 1.10
CA ALA A 122 -13.34 10.43 0.44
C ALA A 122 -12.56 9.28 1.09
N LEU A 123 -11.66 8.69 0.31
CA LEU A 123 -10.62 7.76 0.76
C LEU A 123 -9.25 8.43 0.59
N ALA A 124 -8.54 8.63 1.69
CA ALA A 124 -7.19 9.17 1.67
C ALA A 124 -6.14 8.06 1.81
N THR A 125 -5.00 8.24 1.15
CA THR A 125 -3.86 7.31 1.23
C THR A 125 -2.54 8.08 1.35
N GLY A 126 -1.52 7.41 1.88
CA GLY A 126 -0.16 7.94 1.97
C GLY A 126 0.63 7.92 0.66
N HIS A 127 -0.02 7.78 -0.51
CA HIS A 127 0.73 7.78 -1.77
C HIS A 127 1.23 9.19 -2.12
N TYR A 128 2.46 9.25 -2.61
CA TYR A 128 3.06 10.46 -3.17
C TYR A 128 2.64 10.60 -4.64
N VAL A 129 1.47 11.20 -4.82
CA VAL A 129 0.91 11.61 -6.12
C VAL A 129 0.07 12.86 -5.89
N GLN A 130 -0.12 13.69 -6.91
CA GLN A 130 -1.00 14.85 -6.81
C GLN A 130 -2.33 14.55 -7.50
N ARG A 131 -3.43 14.90 -6.85
CA ARG A 131 -4.75 14.99 -7.49
C ARG A 131 -5.09 16.45 -7.69
N LYS A 132 -5.35 16.85 -8.93
CA LYS A 132 -5.78 18.21 -9.28
C LYS A 132 -7.19 18.18 -9.84
N GLU A 133 -7.94 19.26 -9.63
CA GLU A 133 -9.21 19.44 -10.34
C GLU A 133 -8.90 19.95 -11.75
N GLY A 134 -9.27 19.15 -12.75
CA GLY A 134 -9.17 19.49 -14.17
C GLY A 134 -10.52 19.90 -14.75
N ALA A 135 -10.52 20.25 -16.04
CA ALA A 135 -11.74 20.69 -16.73
C ALA A 135 -12.79 19.57 -16.88
N ALA A 136 -12.36 18.30 -16.93
CA ALA A 136 -13.22 17.14 -17.13
C ALA A 136 -13.37 16.24 -15.88
N GLY A 137 -12.88 16.70 -14.72
CA GLY A 137 -12.85 15.93 -13.48
C GLY A 137 -11.45 15.88 -12.88
N ALA A 138 -11.25 14.98 -11.91
CA ALA A 138 -9.98 14.83 -11.24
C ALA A 138 -8.87 14.34 -12.19
N GLU A 139 -7.67 14.88 -12.04
CA GLU A 139 -6.47 14.49 -12.79
C GLU A 139 -5.40 13.94 -11.84
N LEU A 140 -4.69 12.90 -12.29
CA LEU A 140 -3.56 12.31 -11.56
C LEU A 140 -2.25 12.88 -12.10
N HIS A 141 -1.50 13.55 -11.23
CA HIS A 141 -0.24 14.22 -11.52
C HIS A 141 0.89 13.61 -10.70
N ARG A 142 2.12 13.75 -11.19
CA ARG A 142 3.32 13.34 -10.46
C ARG A 142 3.43 14.07 -9.11
N ALA A 143 4.04 13.42 -8.13
CA ALA A 143 4.41 14.08 -6.88
C ALA A 143 5.37 15.27 -7.11
N ALA A 144 5.42 16.17 -6.14
CA ALA A 144 6.40 17.26 -6.12
C ALA A 144 7.84 16.74 -5.97
N ASP A 145 8.04 15.68 -5.19
CA ASP A 145 9.30 14.93 -5.09
C ASP A 145 9.36 13.84 -6.18
N PRO A 146 10.19 14.00 -7.24
CA PRO A 146 10.29 13.02 -8.30
C PRO A 146 10.87 11.67 -7.85
N ALA A 147 11.68 11.64 -6.79
CA ALA A 147 12.29 10.41 -6.27
C ALA A 147 11.29 9.57 -5.46
N ARG A 148 10.17 10.17 -5.06
CA ARG A 148 9.10 9.51 -4.31
C ARG A 148 7.81 9.36 -5.11
N ASP A 149 7.76 9.87 -6.33
CA ASP A 149 6.58 9.81 -7.19
C ASP A 149 6.08 8.37 -7.38
N GLN A 150 4.83 8.15 -7.00
CA GLN A 150 4.17 6.84 -7.08
C GLN A 150 3.12 6.79 -8.18
N SER A 151 3.04 7.81 -9.04
CA SER A 151 2.05 7.90 -10.13
C SER A 151 2.07 6.66 -11.03
N TYR A 152 3.25 6.09 -11.26
CA TYR A 152 3.43 4.84 -11.99
C TYR A 152 2.59 3.70 -11.42
N PHE A 153 2.55 3.50 -10.10
CA PHE A 153 1.77 2.40 -9.50
C PHE A 153 0.26 2.63 -9.49
N LEU A 154 -0.18 3.83 -9.87
CA LEU A 154 -1.57 4.25 -9.88
C LEU A 154 -2.09 4.49 -11.31
N PHE A 155 -1.34 4.12 -12.36
CA PHE A 155 -1.73 4.41 -13.76
C PHE A 155 -3.11 3.87 -14.14
N ALA A 156 -3.54 2.76 -13.51
CA ALA A 156 -4.80 2.11 -13.80
C ALA A 156 -5.98 2.60 -12.93
N THR A 157 -5.78 3.69 -12.18
CA THR A 157 -6.85 4.31 -11.41
C THR A 157 -7.91 4.87 -12.34
N THR A 158 -9.14 4.39 -12.22
CA THR A 158 -10.27 4.90 -13.01
C THR A 158 -10.71 6.28 -12.53
N GLN A 159 -11.40 7.04 -13.39
CA GLN A 159 -11.90 8.38 -13.03
C GLN A 159 -12.75 8.37 -11.75
N ALA A 160 -13.72 7.44 -11.66
CA ALA A 160 -14.59 7.31 -10.50
C ALA A 160 -13.83 6.97 -9.19
N GLN A 161 -12.71 6.26 -9.28
CA GLN A 161 -11.84 6.02 -8.14
C GLN A 161 -11.08 7.31 -7.80
N LEU A 162 -10.50 7.97 -8.80
CA LEU A 162 -9.71 9.20 -8.63
C LEU A 162 -10.55 10.35 -8.05
N ASP A 163 -11.82 10.48 -8.42
CA ASP A 163 -12.73 11.48 -7.87
C ASP A 163 -12.94 11.32 -6.35
N PHE A 164 -12.89 10.09 -5.85
CA PHE A 164 -13.07 9.75 -4.44
C PHE A 164 -11.75 9.71 -3.65
N LEU A 165 -10.61 9.55 -4.32
CA LEU A 165 -9.30 9.43 -3.68
C LEU A 165 -8.72 10.79 -3.26
N ARG A 166 -7.94 10.81 -2.17
CA ARG A 166 -7.17 11.98 -1.71
C ARG A 166 -5.73 11.57 -1.40
N PHE A 167 -4.79 12.45 -1.74
CA PHE A 167 -3.35 12.23 -1.59
C PHE A 167 -2.67 13.40 -0.90
N PRO A 168 -2.82 13.54 0.43
CA PRO A 168 -2.34 14.73 1.14
C PRO A 168 -0.82 14.94 1.09
N LEU A 169 -0.02 13.93 0.75
CA LEU A 169 1.45 14.03 0.76
C LEU A 169 2.06 14.45 -0.59
N GLY A 170 1.31 14.40 -1.69
CA GLY A 170 1.88 14.59 -3.03
C GLY A 170 2.48 15.96 -3.33
N HIS A 171 2.17 16.97 -2.50
CA HIS A 171 2.70 18.32 -2.62
C HIS A 171 4.01 18.52 -1.84
N LEU A 172 4.39 17.57 -0.98
CA LEU A 172 5.60 17.70 -0.16
C LEU A 172 6.86 17.60 -1.05
N PRO A 173 7.84 18.49 -0.86
CA PRO A 173 9.05 18.52 -1.68
C PRO A 173 10.00 17.36 -1.39
N SER A 174 9.85 16.69 -0.25
CA SER A 174 10.65 15.51 0.09
C SER A 174 9.98 14.60 1.10
N LYS A 175 10.47 13.36 1.19
CA LYS A 175 10.13 12.42 2.27
C LYS A 175 10.48 12.95 3.68
N GLN A 176 11.52 13.78 3.79
CA GLN A 176 11.94 14.33 5.08
C GLN A 176 10.86 15.21 5.71
N GLU A 177 10.12 15.98 4.90
CA GLU A 177 8.99 16.78 5.38
C GLU A 177 7.90 15.90 6.01
N THR A 178 7.66 14.71 5.45
CA THR A 178 6.73 13.74 6.04
C THR A 178 7.21 13.26 7.42
N ARG A 179 8.52 13.00 7.59
CA ARG A 179 9.09 12.63 8.89
C ARG A 179 9.02 13.78 9.90
N VAL A 180 9.28 15.01 9.48
CA VAL A 180 9.13 16.21 10.31
C VAL A 180 7.69 16.36 10.80
N LEU A 181 6.69 16.16 9.92
CA LEU A 181 5.29 16.15 10.30
C LEU A 181 4.98 15.02 11.29
N ALA A 182 5.49 13.81 11.06
CA ALA A 182 5.30 12.70 11.98
C ALA A 182 5.85 13.01 13.38
N ALA A 183 7.04 13.61 13.46
CA ALA A 183 7.64 14.07 14.72
C ALA A 183 6.82 15.19 15.37
N ARG A 184 6.31 16.16 14.58
CA ARG A 184 5.44 17.25 15.07
C ARG A 184 4.17 16.71 15.73
N PHE A 185 3.56 15.69 15.14
CA PHE A 185 2.40 14.99 15.69
C PHE A 185 2.77 13.98 16.80
N GLY A 186 4.07 13.76 17.03
CA GLY A 186 4.63 12.82 18.01
C GLY A 186 4.29 11.36 17.71
N LEU A 187 4.18 11.00 16.44
CA LEU A 187 3.87 9.63 16.01
C LEU A 187 5.06 8.70 16.27
N ASN A 188 4.81 7.54 16.87
CA ASN A 188 5.82 6.51 17.17
C ASN A 188 6.52 5.94 15.91
N VAL A 189 5.88 6.06 14.74
CA VAL A 189 6.39 5.59 13.45
C VAL A 189 7.28 6.59 12.71
N ALA A 190 7.60 7.75 13.30
CA ALA A 190 8.33 8.83 12.61
C ALA A 190 9.67 8.37 12.00
N GLU A 191 10.41 7.52 12.72
CA GLU A 191 11.70 7.00 12.27
C GLU A 191 11.62 5.64 11.56
N LYS A 192 10.43 5.05 11.44
CA LYS A 192 10.25 3.74 10.84
C LYS A 192 10.76 3.74 9.39
N PRO A 193 11.58 2.76 8.98
CA PRO A 193 11.99 2.61 7.58
C PRO A 193 10.78 2.41 6.67
N ASP A 194 10.89 2.84 5.42
CA ASP A 194 9.85 2.57 4.44
C ASP A 194 9.78 1.08 4.12
N SER A 195 8.58 0.59 3.86
CA SER A 195 8.40 -0.73 3.24
C SER A 195 9.05 -0.70 1.85
N GLN A 196 10.13 -1.45 1.70
CA GLN A 196 10.77 -1.75 0.43
C GLN A 196 10.37 -3.16 -0.02
N ASP A 197 10.48 -3.44 -1.31
CA ASP A 197 10.12 -4.72 -1.94
C ASP A 197 8.61 -5.07 -1.94
N ILE A 198 8.30 -6.24 -2.49
CA ILE A 198 6.93 -6.75 -2.62
C ILE A 198 6.43 -7.18 -1.23
N CYS A 199 5.28 -6.66 -0.82
CA CYS A 199 4.80 -6.81 0.57
C CYS A 199 4.73 -8.27 1.06
N PHE A 200 4.39 -9.24 0.20
CA PHE A 200 4.28 -10.66 0.56
C PHE A 200 5.53 -11.49 0.25
N VAL A 201 6.62 -10.86 -0.21
CA VAL A 201 7.91 -11.50 -0.46
C VAL A 201 8.85 -11.12 0.68
N PRO A 202 8.98 -11.95 1.73
CA PRO A 202 9.91 -11.67 2.82
C PRO A 202 11.37 -11.78 2.34
N THR A 203 12.29 -11.50 3.25
CA THR A 203 13.73 -11.72 3.04
C THR A 203 13.99 -13.17 2.61
N GLY A 204 14.54 -13.35 1.41
CA GLY A 204 14.78 -14.69 0.83
C GLY A 204 14.38 -14.86 -0.64
N GLY A 205 13.80 -13.83 -1.27
CA GLY A 205 13.57 -13.74 -2.72
C GLY A 205 12.22 -14.30 -3.18
N TYR A 206 11.71 -13.75 -4.28
CA TYR A 206 10.38 -14.07 -4.83
C TYR A 206 10.27 -15.53 -5.31
N ALA A 207 11.38 -16.18 -5.68
CA ALA A 207 11.40 -17.58 -6.11
C ALA A 207 10.79 -18.53 -5.06
N LYS A 208 11.04 -18.31 -3.77
CA LYS A 208 10.45 -19.13 -2.69
C LYS A 208 8.94 -18.97 -2.60
N VAL A 209 8.42 -17.79 -2.90
CA VAL A 209 6.97 -17.54 -2.94
C VAL A 209 6.36 -18.28 -4.12
N ILE A 210 7.00 -18.23 -5.29
CA ILE A 210 6.55 -18.96 -6.48
C ILE A 210 6.53 -20.46 -6.21
N GLU A 211 7.61 -21.05 -5.68
CA GLU A 211 7.67 -22.48 -5.37
C GLU A 211 6.59 -22.89 -4.35
N LYS A 212 6.27 -22.04 -3.37
CA LYS A 212 5.19 -22.31 -2.42
C LYS A 212 3.80 -22.28 -3.08
N LEU A 213 3.60 -21.42 -4.08
CA LEU A 213 2.33 -21.27 -4.79
C LEU A 213 2.17 -22.27 -5.95
N ARG A 214 3.28 -22.68 -6.57
CA ARG A 214 3.36 -23.59 -7.71
C ARG A 214 4.50 -24.60 -7.46
N PRO A 215 4.30 -25.58 -6.57
CA PRO A 215 5.34 -26.56 -6.25
C PRO A 215 5.80 -27.32 -7.50
N GLY A 216 7.11 -27.41 -7.69
CA GLY A 216 7.70 -28.10 -8.84
C GLY A 216 7.63 -27.35 -10.17
N ALA A 217 7.29 -26.05 -10.16
CA ALA A 217 7.30 -25.23 -11.37
C ALA A 217 8.71 -24.81 -11.82
N HIS A 218 9.73 -25.10 -11.02
CA HIS A 218 11.13 -24.85 -11.36
C HIS A 218 11.68 -25.94 -12.28
N GLU A 219 11.79 -25.63 -13.56
CA GLU A 219 12.50 -26.47 -14.54
C GLU A 219 13.86 -25.84 -14.87
N PRO A 220 14.99 -26.56 -14.69
CA PRO A 220 16.29 -26.06 -15.12
C PRO A 220 16.36 -26.02 -16.66
N GLY A 221 17.05 -25.01 -17.19
CA GLY A 221 17.29 -24.83 -18.62
C GLY A 221 18.71 -24.33 -18.89
N GLU A 222 19.09 -24.38 -20.15
CA GLU A 222 20.38 -23.87 -20.62
C GLU A 222 20.37 -22.33 -20.68
N ILE A 223 21.46 -21.71 -20.23
CA ILE A 223 21.71 -20.30 -20.52
C ILE A 223 22.46 -20.26 -21.84
N VAL A 224 21.83 -19.74 -22.89
CA VAL A 224 22.40 -19.72 -24.24
C VAL A 224 22.78 -18.29 -24.61
N HIS A 225 24.06 -18.08 -24.95
CA HIS A 225 24.54 -16.81 -25.47
C HIS A 225 23.96 -16.56 -26.88
N MET A 226 23.86 -15.29 -27.31
CA MET A 226 23.25 -14.90 -28.60
C MET A 226 23.89 -15.57 -29.84
N ASN A 227 25.11 -16.09 -29.72
CA ASN A 227 25.82 -16.82 -30.79
C ASN A 227 25.57 -18.34 -30.77
N GLY A 228 24.69 -18.85 -29.90
CA GLY A 228 24.38 -20.27 -29.75
C GLY A 228 25.29 -21.05 -28.80
N THR A 229 26.24 -20.41 -28.12
CA THR A 229 27.06 -21.08 -27.09
C THR A 229 26.24 -21.29 -25.82
N VAL A 230 26.13 -22.54 -25.36
CA VAL A 230 25.59 -22.90 -24.02
C VAL A 230 26.62 -22.57 -22.95
N LEU A 231 26.21 -21.85 -21.90
CA LEU A 231 27.04 -21.37 -20.78
C LEU A 231 26.95 -22.29 -19.55
#